data_AF-A0A846AV81-F1
#
_entry.id   AF-A0A846AV81-F1
#
_cell.length_a   1.000
_cell.length_b   1.000
_cell.length_c   1.000
_cell.angle_alpha   90.00
_cell.angle_beta   90.00
_cell.angle_gamma   90.00
#
_symmetry.space_group_name_H-M   'P 1'
#
loop_
_entity.id
_entity.type
_entity.pdbx_description
1 polymer ?
#
loop_
_entity_poly.entity_id
_entity_poly.type
_entity_poly.pdbx_seq_one_letter_code
_entity_poly.pdbx_strand_id
1 'polypeptide(L)'
;MNLTLEEVNTIDEKLSRRHIDLDSGGYFIIFLDREAGLICAKHFTNIIDNRGLAIDPETGKPIPAKGKVERTHTRIFTARTAKEICVKILEETPPCPVTMLDHAAYLGREFVRAEMALLTGKEYIQD
;
A
#
# COMPACT_ATOMS: atom_id res chain seq x y z
N MET A 1 -23.86 -20.72 -11.84
CA MET A 1 -22.43 -21.03 -12.05
C MET A 1 -21.67 -20.40 -10.90
N ASN A 2 -20.79 -21.15 -10.24
CA ASN A 2 -19.92 -20.61 -9.20
C ASN A 2 -18.63 -20.14 -9.87
N LEU A 3 -18.11 -18.97 -9.50
CA LEU A 3 -16.78 -18.55 -9.94
C LEU A 3 -15.72 -19.53 -9.42
N THR A 4 -14.79 -19.89 -10.29
CA THR A 4 -13.57 -20.61 -9.93
C THR A 4 -12.48 -19.64 -9.47
N LEU A 5 -11.48 -20.15 -8.73
CA LEU A 5 -10.34 -19.34 -8.30
C LEU A 5 -9.53 -18.79 -9.49
N GLU A 6 -9.41 -19.57 -10.57
CA GLU A 6 -8.69 -19.18 -11.78
C GLU A 6 -9.38 -18.02 -12.51
N GLU A 7 -10.72 -18.04 -12.58
CA GLU A 7 -11.50 -16.93 -13.13
C GLU A 7 -11.34 -15.65 -12.31
N VAL A 8 -11.38 -15.75 -10.97
CA VAL A 8 -11.14 -14.59 -10.07
C VAL A 8 -9.75 -14.00 -10.33
N ASN A 9 -8.70 -14.83 -10.31
CA ASN A 9 -7.33 -14.36 -10.51
C ASN A 9 -7.15 -13.72 -11.90
N THR A 10 -7.76 -14.29 -12.95
CA THR A 10 -7.69 -13.74 -14.31
C THR A 10 -8.35 -12.35 -14.39
N ILE A 11 -9.48 -12.17 -13.71
CA ILE A 11 -10.17 -10.86 -13.65
C ILE A 11 -9.31 -9.86 -12.90
N ASP A 12 -8.78 -10.24 -11.73
CA ASP A 12 -7.96 -9.36 -10.90
C ASP A 12 -6.69 -8.95 -11.63
N GLU A 13 -5.90 -9.88 -12.19
CA GLU A 13 -4.68 -9.57 -12.96
C GLU A 13 -4.92 -8.61 -14.13
N LYS A 14 -6.08 -8.73 -14.79
CA LYS A 14 -6.47 -7.80 -15.86
C LYS A 14 -6.76 -6.41 -15.29
N LEU A 15 -7.45 -6.33 -14.16
CA LEU A 15 -7.79 -5.08 -13.51
C LEU A 15 -6.58 -4.40 -12.86
N SER A 16 -5.57 -5.14 -12.39
CA SER A 16 -4.32 -4.59 -11.84
C SER A 16 -3.50 -3.81 -12.89
N ARG A 17 -3.72 -4.06 -14.17
CA ARG A 17 -3.05 -3.36 -15.29
C ARG A 17 -3.75 -2.06 -15.70
N ARG A 18 -4.87 -1.72 -15.09
CA ARG A 18 -5.62 -0.50 -15.43
C ARG A 18 -4.82 0.74 -15.01
N HIS A 19 -5.12 1.86 -15.66
CA HIS A 19 -4.64 3.16 -15.21
C HIS A 19 -5.22 3.51 -13.83
N ILE A 20 -4.38 4.05 -12.96
CA ILE A 20 -4.76 4.64 -11.67
C ILE A 20 -3.94 5.91 -11.46
N ASP A 21 -4.60 6.99 -11.06
CA ASP A 21 -3.91 8.22 -10.72
C ASP A 21 -3.20 8.07 -9.36
N LEU A 22 -2.08 8.78 -9.18
CA LEU A 22 -1.34 8.76 -7.93
C LEU A 22 -2.09 9.57 -6.86
N ASP A 23 -2.25 8.99 -5.67
CA ASP A 23 -2.79 9.70 -4.52
C ASP A 23 -1.78 10.77 -4.06
N SER A 24 -2.25 12.01 -3.92
CA SER A 24 -1.43 13.13 -3.46
C SER A 24 -0.90 12.93 -2.03
N GLY A 25 -1.59 12.12 -1.22
CA GLY A 25 -1.18 11.74 0.12
C GLY A 25 0.04 10.83 0.14
N GLY A 26 0.24 10.03 -0.91
CA GLY A 26 1.37 9.11 -1.03
C GLY A 26 0.96 7.70 -1.48
N TYR A 27 1.82 6.73 -1.21
CA TYR A 27 1.55 5.30 -1.46
C TYR A 27 2.05 4.44 -0.31
N PHE A 28 1.57 3.19 -0.26
CA PHE A 28 1.90 2.25 0.80
C PHE A 28 2.56 0.99 0.25
N ILE A 29 3.59 0.50 0.95
CA ILE A 29 4.12 -0.85 0.79
C ILE A 29 3.67 -1.68 1.99
N ILE A 30 2.96 -2.77 1.72
CA ILE A 30 2.39 -3.65 2.74
C ILE A 30 3.24 -4.91 2.84
N PHE A 31 3.51 -5.35 4.07
CA PHE A 31 4.24 -6.58 4.36
C PHE A 31 3.78 -7.16 5.68
N LEU A 32 4.14 -8.42 5.93
CA LEU A 32 3.77 -9.14 7.15
C LEU A 32 5.00 -9.32 8.04
N ASP A 33 4.86 -8.95 9.31
CA ASP A 33 5.73 -9.44 10.38
C ASP A 33 5.09 -10.70 10.96
N ARG A 34 5.56 -11.86 10.51
CA ARG A 34 4.96 -13.15 10.87
C ARG A 34 5.33 -13.60 12.28
N GLU A 35 6.50 -13.21 12.78
CA GLU A 35 6.91 -13.54 14.15
C GLU A 35 6.07 -12.75 15.16
N ALA A 36 5.82 -11.47 14.89
CA ALA A 36 5.00 -10.63 15.74
C ALA A 36 3.48 -10.78 15.50
N GLY A 37 3.06 -11.43 14.40
CA GLY A 37 1.65 -11.54 14.04
C GLY A 37 1.05 -10.20 13.62
N LEU A 38 1.78 -9.39 12.84
CA LEU A 38 1.38 -8.04 12.46
C LEU A 38 1.32 -7.85 10.94
N ILE A 39 0.32 -7.09 10.50
CA ILE A 39 0.28 -6.42 9.21
C ILE A 39 1.04 -5.11 9.36
N CYS A 40 1.95 -4.82 8.43
CA CYS A 40 2.78 -3.63 8.42
C CYS A 40 2.56 -2.86 7.12
N ALA A 41 2.40 -1.54 7.19
CA ALA A 41 2.26 -0.66 6.05
C ALA A 41 3.23 0.53 6.15
N LYS A 42 4.21 0.58 5.25
CA LYS A 42 5.14 1.71 5.10
C LYS A 42 4.53 2.75 4.18
N HIS A 43 4.38 3.98 4.65
CA HIS A 43 3.90 5.10 3.86
C HIS A 43 5.06 5.88 3.23
N PHE A 44 4.91 6.25 1.95
CA PHE A 44 5.86 7.03 1.17
C PHE A 44 5.15 8.18 0.48
N THR A 45 5.78 9.34 0.37
CA THR A 45 5.19 10.49 -0.32
C THR A 45 5.37 10.40 -1.84
N ASN A 46 4.38 10.91 -2.58
CA ASN A 46 4.46 11.07 -4.04
C ASN A 46 4.96 12.46 -4.46
N ILE A 47 5.80 13.13 -3.64
CA ILE A 47 6.27 14.47 -4.02
C ILE A 47 7.07 14.33 -5.31
N ILE A 48 6.60 15.03 -6.35
CA ILE A 48 7.27 15.15 -7.64
C ILE A 48 7.73 16.60 -7.81
N ASP A 49 8.90 16.82 -8.42
CA ASP A 49 9.32 18.16 -8.82
C ASP A 49 8.53 18.64 -10.05
N ASN A 50 8.80 19.88 -10.45
CA ASN A 50 8.23 20.52 -11.65
C ASN A 50 8.60 19.83 -12.98
N ARG A 51 9.47 18.80 -12.96
CA ARG A 51 9.84 17.97 -14.11
C ARG A 51 9.13 16.60 -14.06
N GLY A 52 8.29 16.36 -13.05
CA GLY A 52 7.60 15.09 -12.83
C GLY A 52 8.47 14.00 -12.21
N LEU A 53 9.64 14.34 -11.64
CA LEU A 53 10.51 13.38 -10.98
C LEU A 53 10.15 13.26 -9.51
N ALA A 54 9.99 12.04 -8.99
CA ALA A 54 9.85 11.81 -7.55
C ALA A 54 11.03 12.46 -6.82
N ILE A 55 10.78 13.29 -5.81
CA ILE A 55 11.79 13.94 -4.99
C ILE A 55 11.71 13.47 -3.55
N ASP A 56 12.87 13.41 -2.91
CA ASP A 56 12.95 13.18 -1.49
C ASP A 56 12.40 14.41 -0.73
N PRO A 57 11.44 14.22 0.21
CA PRO A 57 10.77 15.33 0.90
C PRO A 57 11.69 16.14 1.82
N GLU A 58 12.77 15.55 2.33
CA GLU A 58 13.70 16.22 3.26
C GLU A 58 14.78 17.01 2.50
N THR A 59 15.25 16.47 1.37
CA THR A 59 16.38 17.02 0.61
C THR A 59 15.97 17.77 -0.66
N GLY A 60 14.73 17.58 -1.13
CA GLY A 60 14.21 18.14 -2.38
C GLY A 60 14.90 17.61 -3.64
N LYS A 61 15.71 16.55 -3.53
CA LYS A 61 16.50 15.99 -4.64
C LYS A 61 15.70 14.90 -5.36
N PRO A 62 15.82 14.79 -6.70
CA PRO A 62 15.24 13.68 -7.46
C PRO A 62 15.72 12.33 -6.94
N ILE A 63 14.77 11.41 -6.77
CA ILE A 63 15.00 10.00 -6.44
C ILE A 63 15.31 9.28 -7.76
N PRO A 64 16.57 8.86 -8.00
CA PRO A 64 16.93 8.23 -9.27
C PRO A 64 16.15 6.93 -9.49
N ALA A 65 15.66 6.73 -10.72
CA ALA A 65 14.94 5.53 -11.14
C ALA A 65 15.82 4.26 -11.21
N LYS A 66 17.16 4.43 -11.18
CA LYS A 66 18.15 3.34 -11.13
C LYS A 66 19.16 3.61 -10.03
N GLY A 67 19.36 2.62 -9.16
CA GLY A 67 20.26 2.68 -8.00
C GLY A 67 19.53 2.32 -6.71
N LYS A 68 20.28 1.85 -5.71
CA LYS A 68 19.76 1.61 -4.35
C LYS A 68 19.54 2.97 -3.69
N VAL A 69 18.39 3.59 -3.97
CA VAL A 69 17.93 4.74 -3.20
C VAL A 69 17.13 4.19 -2.05
N GLU A 70 17.65 4.31 -0.83
CA GLU A 70 16.84 4.10 0.37
C GLU A 70 15.76 5.17 0.37
N ARG A 71 14.57 4.84 -0.12
CA ARG A 71 13.41 5.69 0.08
C ARG A 71 13.10 5.66 1.56
N THR A 72 13.25 6.80 2.24
CA THR A 72 12.84 6.94 3.62
C THR A 72 11.32 6.91 3.67
N HIS A 73 10.76 5.90 4.32
CA HIS A 73 9.33 5.88 4.60
C HIS A 73 9.03 7.00 5.59
N THR A 74 7.91 7.68 5.43
CA THR A 74 7.53 8.78 6.33
C THR A 74 6.88 8.27 7.61
N ARG A 75 6.17 7.15 7.53
CA ARG A 75 5.47 6.50 8.65
C ARG A 75 5.43 4.99 8.44
N ILE A 76 5.40 4.24 9.54
CA ILE A 76 5.05 2.81 9.55
C ILE A 76 3.81 2.64 10.40
N PHE A 77 2.80 1.99 9.86
CA PHE A 77 1.62 1.55 10.58
C PHE A 77 1.72 0.05 10.78
N THR A 78 1.36 -0.42 11.98
CA THR A 78 1.26 -1.85 12.27
C THR A 78 -0.05 -2.16 12.98
N ALA A 79 -0.66 -3.29 12.67
CA ALA A 79 -1.84 -3.78 13.38
C ALA A 79 -2.02 -5.28 13.24
N ARG A 80 -2.96 -5.84 14.01
CA ARG A 80 -3.23 -7.29 14.01
C ARG A 80 -4.30 -7.70 12.99
N THR A 81 -5.17 -6.76 12.63
CA THR A 81 -6.30 -7.00 11.74
C THR A 81 -6.39 -5.95 10.64
N ALA A 82 -7.07 -6.29 9.54
CA ALA A 82 -7.34 -5.34 8.47
C ALA A 82 -8.12 -4.11 8.96
N LYS A 83 -9.09 -4.34 9.85
CA LYS A 83 -9.88 -3.25 10.45
C LYS A 83 -9.02 -2.32 11.29
N GLU A 84 -8.17 -2.86 12.16
CA GLU A 84 -7.31 -2.03 13.03
C GLU A 84 -6.37 -1.14 12.22
N ILE A 85 -5.75 -1.67 11.15
CA ILE A 85 -4.84 -0.85 10.34
C ILE A 85 -5.58 0.20 9.52
N CYS A 86 -6.79 -0.11 9.01
CA CYS A 86 -7.64 0.88 8.35
C CYS A 86 -8.01 2.04 9.28
N VAL A 87 -8.46 1.75 10.52
CA VAL A 87 -8.80 2.79 11.51
C VAL A 87 -7.58 3.66 11.81
N LYS A 88 -6.42 3.05 12.07
CA LYS A 88 -5.17 3.78 12.33
C LYS A 88 -4.82 4.74 11.18
N ILE A 89 -4.91 4.28 9.93
CA ILE A 89 -4.51 5.07 8.77
C ILE A 89 -5.56 6.13 8.42
N LEU A 90 -6.83 5.75 8.34
CA LEU A 90 -7.89 6.56 7.73
C LEU A 90 -8.66 7.43 8.74
N GLU A 91 -8.67 7.05 10.01
CA GLU A 91 -9.50 7.72 11.04
C GLU A 91 -8.63 8.39 12.12
N GLU A 92 -7.55 7.74 12.56
CA GLU A 92 -6.74 8.19 13.71
C GLU A 92 -5.51 9.04 13.34
N THR A 93 -5.19 9.17 12.04
CA THR A 93 -3.97 9.85 11.58
C THR A 93 -4.28 11.15 10.84
N PRO A 94 -4.36 12.31 11.51
CA PRO A 94 -4.47 13.61 10.84
C PRO A 94 -3.07 14.22 10.53
N PRO A 95 -2.87 14.84 9.34
CA PRO A 95 -3.74 14.74 8.16
C PRO A 95 -3.73 13.30 7.63
N CYS A 96 -4.88 12.85 7.09
CA CYS A 96 -5.02 11.51 6.52
C CYS A 96 -4.04 11.34 5.36
N PRO A 97 -3.17 10.31 5.38
CA PRO A 97 -2.21 10.04 4.31
C PRO A 97 -2.86 9.45 3.04
N VAL A 98 -4.16 9.21 3.04
CA VAL A 98 -4.93 8.71 1.89
C VAL A 98 -5.99 9.76 1.55
N THR A 99 -5.89 10.34 0.36
CA THR A 99 -6.76 11.45 -0.07
C THR A 99 -7.78 11.03 -1.13
N MET A 100 -7.61 9.84 -1.72
CA MET A 100 -8.46 9.31 -2.78
C MET A 100 -9.23 8.05 -2.33
N LEU A 101 -10.53 7.99 -2.65
CA LEU A 101 -11.42 6.91 -2.21
C LEU A 101 -11.11 5.56 -2.85
N ASP A 102 -10.67 5.54 -4.11
CA ASP A 102 -10.25 4.33 -4.80
C ASP A 102 -8.96 3.74 -4.21
N HIS A 103 -8.04 4.60 -3.72
CA HIS A 103 -6.86 4.20 -2.95
C HIS A 103 -7.24 3.65 -1.57
N ALA A 104 -8.17 4.29 -0.85
CA ALA A 104 -8.70 3.75 0.40
C ALA A 104 -9.36 2.37 0.19
N ALA A 105 -10.12 2.20 -0.89
CA ALA A 105 -10.72 0.92 -1.26
C ALA A 105 -9.67 -0.14 -1.63
N TYR A 106 -8.60 0.25 -2.34
CA TYR A 106 -7.46 -0.63 -2.63
C TYR A 106 -6.80 -1.12 -1.34
N LEU A 107 -6.43 -0.21 -0.44
CA LEU A 107 -5.81 -0.56 0.84
C LEU A 107 -6.68 -1.50 1.66
N GLY A 108 -7.99 -1.26 1.72
CA GLY A 108 -8.93 -2.16 2.42
C GLY A 108 -8.88 -3.60 1.89
N ARG A 109 -8.84 -3.79 0.56
CA ARG A 109 -8.71 -5.14 -0.05
C ARG A 109 -7.37 -5.77 0.30
N GLU A 110 -6.29 -5.02 0.16
CA GLU A 110 -4.94 -5.50 0.44
C GLU A 110 -4.76 -5.89 1.91
N PHE A 111 -5.30 -5.12 2.85
CA PHE A 111 -5.23 -5.46 4.26
C PHE A 111 -6.02 -6.70 4.62
N VAL A 112 -7.17 -6.95 3.99
CA VAL A 112 -7.91 -8.22 4.17
C VAL A 112 -7.09 -9.38 3.60
N ARG A 113 -6.46 -9.24 2.43
CA ARG A 113 -5.56 -10.28 1.87
C ARG A 113 -4.37 -10.54 2.78
N ALA A 114 -3.75 -9.50 3.32
CA ALA A 114 -2.63 -9.58 4.25
C ALA A 114 -3.04 -10.27 5.57
N GLU A 115 -4.17 -9.89 6.16
CA GLU A 115 -4.75 -10.55 7.33
C GLU A 115 -4.98 -12.04 7.09
N MET A 116 -5.59 -12.40 5.95
CA MET A 116 -5.84 -13.79 5.63
C MET A 116 -4.55 -14.59 5.40
N ALA A 117 -3.55 -14.01 4.76
CA ALA A 117 -2.23 -14.62 4.58
C ALA A 117 -1.49 -14.82 5.92
N LEU A 118 -1.69 -13.91 6.88
CA LEU A 118 -1.16 -14.05 8.23
C LEU A 118 -1.84 -15.21 8.97
N LEU A 119 -3.18 -15.27 8.95
CA LEU A 119 -3.97 -16.30 9.62
C LEU A 119 -3.78 -17.71 9.04
N THR A 120 -3.58 -17.81 7.72
CA THR A 120 -3.49 -19.10 7.01
C THR A 120 -2.05 -19.56 6.77
N GLY A 121 -1.06 -18.73 7.08
CA GLY A 121 0.35 -18.99 6.77
C GLY A 121 0.68 -18.94 5.26
N LYS A 122 -0.28 -18.55 4.41
CA LYS A 122 -0.05 -18.39 2.96
C LYS A 122 0.84 -17.18 2.68
N GLU A 123 1.47 -17.18 1.51
CA GLU A 123 2.24 -16.04 1.02
C GLU A 123 1.31 -14.83 0.76
N TYR A 124 1.80 -13.64 1.09
CA TYR A 124 1.14 -12.38 0.76
C TYR A 124 2.00 -11.67 -0.27
N ILE A 125 1.41 -11.35 -1.41
CA ILE A 125 2.00 -10.53 -2.45
C ILE A 125 1.01 -9.39 -2.69
N GLN A 126 1.45 -8.17 -2.44
CA GLN A 126 0.69 -6.97 -2.72
C GLN A 126 0.39 -6.88 -4.22
N ASP A 127 -0.84 -6.50 -4.56
CA ASP A 127 -1.29 -6.24 -5.94
C ASP A 127 -0.57 -5.03 -6.57
#